data_AF-A0A9P9I3X1-F1
#
_entry.id   AF-A0A9P9I3X1-F1
#
_cell.length_a   1.000
_cell.length_b   1.000
_cell.length_c   1.000
_cell.angle_alpha   90.00
_cell.angle_beta   90.00
_cell.angle_gamma   90.00
#
_symmetry.space_group_name_H-M   'P 1'
#
loop_
_entity.id
_entity.type
_entity.pdbx_description
1 polymer ?
#
loop_
_entity_poly.entity_id
_entity_poly.type
_entity_poly.pdbx_seq_one_letter_code
_entity_poly.pdbx_strand_id
1 'polypeptide(L)'
;MRSPVTCHVLDSSQGKPAAGIPVKLEKIGDAGAAILAQGTTDADGRCTTLLSSDSRLELGVYKMTFDTSEYLETVTGQPAFYPYVEVRRLRPWCW
;
A
#
# COMPACT_ATOMS: atom_id res chain seq x y z
N MET A 1 -10.57 2.69 15.99
CA MET A 1 -10.35 3.87 15.13
C MET A 1 -9.54 3.41 13.91
N ARG A 2 -9.94 3.76 12.68
CA ARG A 2 -9.37 3.21 11.43
C ARG A 2 -8.58 4.29 10.70
N SER A 3 -7.47 3.92 10.07
CA SER A 3 -6.70 4.84 9.24
C SER A 3 -7.56 5.38 8.08
N PRO A 4 -7.43 6.67 7.69
CA PRO A 4 -8.10 7.22 6.52
C PRO A 4 -7.61 6.61 5.20
N VAL A 5 -6.44 5.95 5.21
CA VAL A 5 -5.91 5.19 4.07
C VAL A 5 -5.72 3.75 4.50
N THR A 6 -6.43 2.86 3.82
CA THR A 6 -6.33 1.42 4.04
C THR A 6 -6.14 0.72 2.71
N CYS A 7 -5.44 -0.41 2.70
CA CYS A 7 -5.38 -1.29 1.54
C CYS A 7 -5.80 -2.72 1.90
N HIS A 8 -6.09 -3.48 0.85
CA HIS A 8 -6.37 -4.90 0.90
C HIS A 8 -5.75 -5.51 -0.37
N VAL A 9 -4.88 -6.49 -0.19
CA VAL A 9 -4.17 -7.16 -1.28
C VAL A 9 -4.68 -8.59 -1.37
N LEU A 10 -5.11 -8.98 -2.56
CA LEU A 10 -5.62 -10.31 -2.85
C LEU A 10 -4.72 -10.96 -3.91
N ASP A 11 -4.27 -12.18 -3.61
CA ASP A 11 -3.68 -13.07 -4.60
C ASP A 11 -4.79 -13.79 -5.35
N SER A 12 -5.04 -13.32 -6.58
CA SER A 12 -6.06 -13.89 -7.46
C SER A 12 -5.70 -15.27 -8.01
N SER A 13 -4.41 -15.64 -8.04
CA SER A 13 -3.97 -16.95 -8.53
C SER A 13 -4.31 -18.07 -7.54
N GLN A 14 -4.30 -17.76 -6.24
CA GLN A 14 -4.66 -18.69 -5.18
C GLN A 14 -6.05 -18.43 -4.58
N GLY A 15 -6.68 -17.31 -4.90
CA GLY A 15 -7.96 -16.89 -4.33
C GLY A 15 -7.86 -16.57 -2.83
N LYS A 16 -6.72 -16.05 -2.37
CA LYS A 16 -6.42 -15.82 -0.94
C LYS A 16 -5.90 -14.41 -0.67
N PRO A 17 -6.11 -13.87 0.53
CA PRO A 17 -5.46 -12.62 0.92
C PRO A 17 -3.94 -12.77 0.93
N ALA A 18 -3.25 -11.76 0.42
CA ALA A 18 -1.79 -11.76 0.35
C ALA A 18 -1.22 -11.08 1.60
N ALA A 19 -0.89 -11.90 2.59
CA ALA A 19 -0.31 -11.46 3.86
C ALA A 19 1.20 -11.21 3.75
N GLY A 20 1.73 -10.32 4.60
CA GLY A 20 3.17 -10.09 4.71
C GLY A 20 3.76 -9.14 3.65
N ILE A 21 2.95 -8.62 2.72
CA ILE A 21 3.38 -7.64 1.71
C ILE A 21 3.71 -6.29 2.38
N PRO A 22 4.95 -5.78 2.24
CA PRO A 22 5.31 -4.42 2.64
C PRO A 22 4.56 -3.38 1.80
N VAL A 23 4.07 -2.34 2.48
CA VAL A 23 3.32 -1.24 1.90
C VAL A 23 3.94 0.09 2.32
N LYS A 24 4.13 1.00 1.36
CA LYS A 24 4.61 2.36 1.60
C LYS A 24 3.63 3.38 1.03
N LEU A 25 3.28 4.39 1.81
CA LEU A 25 2.46 5.52 1.41
C LEU A 25 3.33 6.79 1.32
N GLU A 26 3.28 7.46 0.17
CA GLU A 26 4.03 8.67 -0.12
C GLU A 26 3.11 9.78 -0.64
N LYS A 27 3.38 11.03 -0.26
CA LYS A 27 2.81 12.22 -0.91
C LYS A 27 3.78 12.66 -2.00
N ILE A 28 3.28 12.89 -3.21
CA ILE A 28 4.06 13.42 -4.32
C ILE A 28 3.98 14.95 -4.26
N GLY A 29 5.13 15.60 -4.13
CA GLY A 29 5.28 17.05 -4.21
C GLY A 29 6.31 17.45 -5.26
N ASP A 30 6.56 18.75 -5.38
CA ASP A 30 7.42 19.33 -6.42
C ASP A 30 8.89 18.87 -6.30
N ALA A 31 9.35 18.65 -5.07
CA ALA A 31 10.70 18.16 -4.76
C ALA A 31 10.82 16.63 -4.79
N GLY A 32 9.75 15.90 -5.15
CA GLY A 32 9.70 14.45 -5.19
C GLY A 32 8.70 13.83 -4.20
N ALA A 33 8.86 12.53 -3.95
CA ALA A 33 7.98 11.76 -3.07
C ALA A 33 8.44 11.84 -1.61
N ALA A 34 7.55 12.27 -0.71
CA ALA A 34 7.77 12.26 0.73
C ALA A 34 7.05 11.06 1.37
N ILE A 35 7.77 10.24 2.12
CA ILE A 35 7.19 9.10 2.84
C ILE A 35 6.31 9.61 3.98
N LEU A 36 5.06 9.16 4.01
CA LEU A 36 4.10 9.47 5.08
C LEU A 36 3.95 8.30 6.06
N ALA A 37 3.97 7.07 5.54
CA ALA A 37 3.76 5.87 6.34
C ALA A 37 4.32 4.63 5.66
N GLN A 38 4.62 3.63 6.48
CA GLN A 38 4.95 2.27 6.07
C GLN A 38 4.17 1.29 6.92
N GLY A 39 3.90 0.11 6.37
CA GLY A 39 3.23 -0.97 7.07
C GLY A 39 3.36 -2.27 6.31
N THR A 40 2.76 -3.32 6.85
CA THR A 40 2.73 -4.65 6.23
C THR A 40 1.29 -5.14 6.26
N THR A 41 0.89 -5.88 5.23
CA THR A 41 -0.42 -6.53 5.19
C THR A 41 -0.53 -7.63 6.24
N ASP A 42 -1.65 -7.66 6.95
CA ASP A 42 -1.98 -8.68 7.96
C ASP A 42 -2.42 -10.01 7.33
N ALA A 43 -2.84 -10.96 8.15
CA ALA A 43 -3.30 -12.29 7.70
C ALA A 43 -4.54 -12.25 6.80
N ASP A 44 -5.31 -11.16 6.82
CA ASP A 44 -6.43 -10.91 5.89
C ASP A 44 -5.98 -10.05 4.70
N GLY A 45 -4.67 -9.93 4.45
CA GLY A 45 -4.11 -9.16 3.35
C GLY A 45 -4.33 -7.65 3.49
N ARG A 46 -4.71 -7.14 4.67
CA ARG A 46 -5.09 -5.74 4.88
C ARG A 46 -3.99 -4.96 5.56
N CYS A 47 -3.90 -3.67 5.24
CA CYS A 47 -3.16 -2.71 6.06
C CYS A 47 -4.11 -1.57 6.43
N THR A 48 -4.50 -1.51 7.71
CA THR A 48 -5.52 -0.55 8.20
C THR A 48 -4.98 0.48 9.19
N THR A 49 -3.68 0.45 9.45
CA THR A 49 -2.98 1.19 10.51
C THR A 49 -1.87 2.10 9.98
N LEU A 50 -1.81 2.34 8.66
CA LEU A 50 -0.76 3.16 8.03
C LEU A 50 -0.67 4.57 8.63
N LEU A 51 -1.81 5.23 8.79
CA LEU A 51 -1.91 6.56 9.41
C LEU A 51 -2.78 6.51 10.66
N SER A 52 -2.51 7.39 11.61
CA SER A 52 -3.38 7.65 12.75
C SER A 52 -4.78 8.05 12.27
N SER A 53 -5.82 7.73 13.04
CA SER A 53 -7.20 8.06 12.66
C SER A 53 -7.45 9.56 12.52
N ASP A 54 -6.69 10.37 13.25
CA ASP A 54 -6.80 11.84 13.23
C ASP A 54 -5.89 12.48 12.17
N SER A 55 -5.16 11.69 11.39
CA SER A 55 -4.31 12.19 10.31
C SER A 55 -5.15 12.86 9.23
N ARG A 56 -4.85 14.13 8.97
CA ARG A 56 -5.45 14.89 7.86
C ARG A 56 -4.54 14.85 6.66
N LEU A 57 -5.04 14.27 5.57
CA LEU A 57 -4.36 14.33 4.29
C LEU A 57 -4.64 15.67 3.61
N GLU A 58 -3.61 16.31 3.08
CA GLU A 58 -3.75 17.49 2.24
C GLU A 58 -4.27 17.14 0.84
N LEU A 59 -4.54 18.14 0.03
CA LEU A 59 -4.77 17.94 -1.39
C LEU A 59 -3.46 17.53 -2.07
N GLY A 60 -3.57 16.72 -3.12
CA GLY A 60 -2.42 16.33 -3.93
C GLY A 60 -2.44 14.88 -4.36
N VAL A 61 -1.34 14.45 -4.96
CA VAL A 61 -1.17 13.08 -5.46
C VAL A 61 -0.46 12.25 -4.41
N TYR A 62 -1.04 11.09 -4.12
CA TYR A 62 -0.50 10.10 -3.22
C TYR A 62 -0.09 8.87 -4.02
N LYS A 63 0.95 8.18 -3.56
CA LYS A 63 1.46 6.96 -4.15
C LYS A 63 1.54 5.88 -3.09
N MET A 64 0.96 4.72 -3.39
CA MET A 64 1.14 3.50 -2.59
C MET A 64 2.03 2.55 -3.36
N THR A 65 3.10 2.08 -2.72
CA THR A 65 3.97 1.03 -3.25
C THR A 65 3.72 -0.25 -2.47
N PHE A 66 3.51 -1.36 -3.18
CA PHE A 66 3.36 -2.70 -2.65
C PHE A 66 4.55 -3.54 -3.12
N ASP A 67 5.37 -4.03 -2.20
CA ASP A 67 6.51 -4.88 -2.54
C ASP A 67 6.03 -6.32 -2.71
N THR A 68 5.82 -6.72 -3.97
CA THR A 68 5.23 -8.01 -4.32
C THR A 68 6.26 -9.09 -4.60
N SER A 69 7.54 -8.71 -4.73
CA SER A 69 8.62 -9.60 -5.15
C SER A 69 8.77 -10.80 -4.22
N GLU A 70 9.09 -10.52 -2.96
CA GLU A 70 9.30 -11.52 -1.91
C GLU A 70 8.06 -12.39 -1.69
N TYR A 71 6.85 -11.79 -1.72
CA TYR A 71 5.61 -12.55 -1.59
C TYR A 71 5.45 -13.58 -2.71
N LEU A 72 5.64 -13.18 -3.97
CA LEU A 72 5.48 -14.09 -5.11
C LEU A 72 6.49 -15.22 -5.05
N GLU A 73 7.75 -14.92 -4.74
CA GLU A 73 8.81 -15.93 -4.67
C GLU A 73 8.63 -16.90 -3.51
N THR A 74 8.29 -16.40 -2.31
CA THR A 74 8.24 -17.23 -1.10
C THR A 74 6.91 -17.95 -0.93
N VAL A 75 5.78 -17.35 -1.32
CA VAL A 75 4.44 -17.90 -1.10
C VAL A 75 3.91 -18.66 -2.31
N THR A 76 4.14 -18.14 -3.52
CA THR A 76 3.63 -18.77 -4.75
C THR A 76 4.69 -19.63 -5.46
N GLY A 77 5.96 -19.47 -5.10
CA GLY A 77 7.09 -20.12 -5.79
C GLY A 77 7.30 -19.61 -7.22
N GLN A 78 6.64 -18.53 -7.60
CA GLN A 78 6.73 -17.95 -8.94
C GLN A 78 7.75 -16.81 -8.94
N PRO A 79 8.57 -16.69 -10.00
CA PRO A 79 9.44 -15.54 -10.15
C PRO A 79 8.59 -14.27 -10.29
N ALA A 80 8.98 -13.24 -9.54
CA ALA A 80 8.30 -11.95 -9.60
C ALA A 80 8.64 -11.22 -10.91
N PHE A 81 7.67 -11.10 -11.83
CA PHE A 81 7.84 -10.24 -13.00
C PHE A 81 7.77 -8.76 -12.63
N TYR A 82 6.86 -8.42 -11.71
CA TYR A 82 6.77 -7.08 -11.12
C TYR A 82 7.44 -7.10 -9.74
N PRO A 83 8.59 -6.42 -9.56
CA PRO A 83 9.26 -6.40 -8.27
C PRO A 83 8.40 -5.68 -7.21
N TYR A 84 7.64 -4.69 -7.64
CA TYR A 84 6.65 -3.98 -6.83
C TYR A 84 5.57 -3.38 -7.72
N VAL A 85 4.44 -3.00 -7.12
CA VAL A 85 3.34 -2.31 -7.79
C VAL A 85 3.15 -0.93 -7.16
N GLU A 86 3.05 0.11 -7.99
CA GLU A 86 2.71 1.46 -7.55
C GLU A 86 1.31 1.86 -7.98
N VAL A 87 0.50 2.32 -7.03
CA VAL A 87 -0.84 2.88 -7.28
C VAL A 87 -0.82 4.36 -6.93
N ARG A 88 -1.14 5.23 -7.90
CA ARG A 88 -1.23 6.67 -7.68
C ARG A 88 -2.68 7.13 -7.62
N ARG A 89 -2.99 8.00 -6.67
CA ARG A 89 -4.32 8.57 -6.50
C ARG A 89 -4.23 10.07 -6.22
N LEU A 90 -4.98 10.85 -6.97
CA LEU A 90 -5.22 12.26 -6.65
C LEU A 90 -6.28 12.34 -5.54
N ARG A 91 -6.02 13.17 -4.53
CA ARG A 91 -7.03 13.66 -3.57
C ARG A 91 -7.44 15.08 -4.01
N PRO A 92 -8.55 15.22 -4.75
CA PRO A 92 -8.94 16.50 -5.32
C PRO A 92 -9.67 17.43 -4.36
N TRP A 93 -10.24 16.92 -3.24
CA TRP A 93 -11.06 17.73 -2.33
C TRP A 93 -10.79 17.40 -0.85
N CYS A 94 -10.82 18.43 0.00
CA CYS A 94 -10.85 18.32 1.46
C CYS A 94 -12.30 18.34 1.91
N TRP A 95 -12.84 17.19 2.30
CA TRP A 95 -14.03 17.11 3.16
C TRP A 95 -13.57 16.65 4.54
#